data_AF-A0A959CSM0-F1
#
_entry.id   AF-A0A959CSM0-F1
#
_cell.length_a   1.000
_cell.length_b   1.000
_cell.length_c   1.000
_cell.angle_alpha   90.00
_cell.angle_beta   90.00
_cell.angle_gamma   90.00
#
_symmetry.space_group_name_H-M   'P 1'
#
loop_
_entity.id
_entity.type
_entity.pdbx_description
1 polymer ?
#
loop_
_entity_poly.entity_id
_entity_poly.type
_entity_poly.pdbx_seq_one_letter_code
_entity_poly.pdbx_strand_id
1 'polypeptide(L)'
;LSDTEEPNLSFPPSSPHLKTLRYTAERVHDFAWFADKRFMVQKDTLGLPSGRTVTCRAFFTQAEQELWKEAAGYVKKAVRFYSEQVGEYPYPQATAVQTALGAGGGMEYPMITNCGLAGDAQSLDELIAHEVGHNWFYAILGSNERNHAWMDEGINSFYEHRFTRRYYGDPGLSYLPGFLLRTSEMNIFELAYLYQARRRINQAPDTPSDELSEVNYFLGAYEIPARALHYLEQYLGAEHLDSIMQEYYRQWAFRHPQPEDFRKVAEEGAGKKLDWFFDGLLFSNRKQDYAIAGLKEAGDSIYVRLKNKGDIAGPVTLSAMAGPDPAIEFWLEGFEGEKTVGLPAGIYTEIVLDRQRLTFDLYRQDNHIRPSGLLKKTEPLSLQFGAGIENDNRTALYWAPLFSWNNYDKLMPGLLVYNTTIPEKRLEWALAPFFGLGSGGLAGIGDAHYNFYPKGNFA
;
A
#
# COMPACT_ATOMS: atom_id res chain seq x y z
N LEU A 1 18.68 2.87 -37.49
CA LEU A 1 18.69 1.95 -38.64
C LEU A 1 20.10 1.41 -38.73
N SER A 2 20.46 0.17 -38.44
CA SER A 2 19.84 -1.07 -37.95
C SER A 2 20.71 -1.51 -36.74
N ASP A 3 20.26 -2.27 -35.75
CA ASP A 3 20.11 -3.71 -35.85
C ASP A 3 19.21 -4.21 -34.72
N THR A 4 18.08 -4.77 -35.11
CA THR A 4 17.36 -5.80 -34.36
C THR A 4 18.16 -7.10 -34.44
N GLU A 5 19.40 -7.11 -33.93
CA GLU A 5 20.02 -8.38 -33.56
C GLU A 5 19.31 -8.85 -32.29
N GLU A 6 18.60 -9.97 -32.37
CA GLU A 6 18.17 -10.67 -31.17
C GLU A 6 19.39 -10.83 -30.24
N PRO A 7 19.25 -10.57 -28.93
CA PRO A 7 20.39 -10.63 -28.01
C PRO A 7 21.07 -11.99 -28.17
N ASN A 8 22.39 -11.98 -28.33
CA ASN A 8 23.15 -13.21 -28.42
C ASN A 8 23.23 -13.82 -27.02
N LEU A 9 22.23 -14.63 -26.69
CA LEU A 9 22.10 -15.31 -25.41
C LEU A 9 23.05 -16.50 -25.26
N SER A 10 23.88 -16.80 -26.27
CA SER A 10 24.81 -17.94 -26.20
C SER A 10 25.88 -17.74 -25.14
N PHE A 11 26.27 -18.83 -24.48
CA PHE A 11 27.33 -18.81 -23.49
C PHE A 11 28.70 -18.85 -24.18
N PRO A 12 29.65 -17.97 -23.83
CA PRO A 12 31.00 -18.05 -24.37
C PRO A 12 31.71 -19.33 -23.88
N PRO A 13 32.69 -19.85 -24.65
CA PRO A 13 33.45 -21.05 -24.28
C PRO A 13 34.17 -20.86 -22.94
N SER A 14 34.27 -21.94 -22.14
CA SER A 14 35.03 -21.91 -20.89
C SER A 14 36.53 -21.81 -21.15
N SER A 15 37.26 -21.10 -20.30
CA SER A 15 38.73 -21.19 -20.26
C SER A 15 39.17 -22.62 -19.92
N PRO A 16 40.22 -23.16 -20.57
CA PRO A 16 40.82 -24.43 -20.17
C PRO A 16 41.63 -24.33 -18.86
N HIS A 17 41.92 -23.11 -18.38
CA HIS A 17 42.63 -22.85 -17.13
C HIS A 17 41.65 -22.51 -16.01
N LEU A 18 41.75 -23.21 -14.88
CA LEU A 18 40.97 -22.94 -13.68
C LEU A 18 41.47 -21.67 -12.97
N LYS A 19 40.52 -20.88 -12.45
CA LYS A 19 40.76 -19.72 -11.61
C LYS A 19 40.07 -19.92 -10.26
N THR A 20 40.78 -19.67 -9.17
CA THR A 20 40.18 -19.68 -7.82
C THR A 20 40.00 -18.25 -7.32
N LEU A 21 38.78 -17.91 -6.94
CA LEU A 21 38.43 -16.66 -6.27
C LEU A 21 38.05 -16.96 -4.82
N ARG A 22 38.51 -16.13 -3.88
CA ARG A 22 38.19 -16.27 -2.45
C ARG A 22 37.53 -14.98 -1.96
N TYR A 23 36.40 -15.15 -1.29
CA TYR A 23 35.61 -14.06 -0.72
C TYR A 23 35.44 -14.30 0.78
N THR A 24 35.33 -13.22 1.55
CA THR A 24 35.11 -13.25 3.00
C THR A 24 34.05 -12.20 3.32
N ALA A 25 33.04 -12.59 4.08
CA ALA A 25 31.99 -11.73 4.60
C ALA A 25 31.93 -11.92 6.11
N GLU A 26 31.78 -10.82 6.84
CA GLU A 26 31.63 -10.81 8.30
C GLU A 26 30.26 -10.27 8.66
N ARG A 27 29.69 -10.79 9.77
CA ARG A 27 28.38 -10.38 10.29
C ARG A 27 27.23 -10.51 9.27
N VAL A 28 27.25 -11.60 8.52
CA VAL A 28 26.15 -12.01 7.63
C VAL A 28 25.55 -13.30 8.16
N HIS A 29 24.22 -13.43 8.09
CA HIS A 29 23.50 -14.65 8.51
C HIS A 29 23.10 -15.54 7.33
N ASP A 30 23.18 -15.02 6.11
CA ASP A 30 22.94 -15.73 4.86
C ASP A 30 24.03 -15.41 3.80
N PHE A 31 24.15 -16.23 2.76
CA PHE A 31 25.11 -16.03 1.67
C PHE A 31 24.57 -16.47 0.31
N ALA A 32 24.95 -15.73 -0.73
CA ALA A 32 24.73 -16.12 -2.12
C ALA A 32 25.98 -15.92 -2.99
N TRP A 33 25.99 -16.61 -4.12
CA TRP A 33 26.96 -16.38 -5.18
C TRP A 33 26.30 -16.57 -6.54
N PHE A 34 26.66 -15.71 -7.49
CA PHE A 34 26.19 -15.76 -8.86
C PHE A 34 27.38 -15.86 -9.79
N ALA A 35 27.24 -16.67 -10.84
CA ALA A 35 28.26 -16.81 -11.86
C ALA A 35 27.60 -16.96 -13.23
N ASP A 36 27.86 -16.01 -14.11
CA ASP A 36 27.51 -16.09 -15.53
C ASP A 36 28.69 -15.53 -16.33
N LYS A 37 29.06 -16.22 -17.41
CA LYS A 37 30.15 -15.78 -18.28
C LYS A 37 29.77 -14.57 -19.14
N ARG A 38 28.47 -14.26 -19.20
CA ARG A 38 27.89 -13.14 -19.96
C ARG A 38 27.75 -11.89 -19.11
N PHE A 39 28.08 -11.93 -17.82
CA PHE A 39 27.95 -10.77 -16.96
C PHE A 39 28.84 -9.62 -17.43
N MET A 40 28.18 -8.51 -17.71
CA MET A 40 28.75 -7.18 -17.72
C MET A 40 28.75 -6.65 -16.29
N VAL A 41 29.82 -5.96 -15.90
CA VAL A 41 30.02 -5.50 -14.52
C VAL A 41 30.23 -4.00 -14.51
N GLN A 42 29.40 -3.32 -13.73
CA GLN A 42 29.59 -1.92 -13.38
C GLN A 42 30.03 -1.76 -11.93
N LYS A 43 30.75 -0.67 -11.68
CA LYS A 43 31.30 -0.35 -10.37
C LYS A 43 31.26 1.16 -10.15
N ASP A 44 30.77 1.55 -8.98
CA ASP A 44 30.91 2.88 -8.40
C ASP A 44 31.34 2.77 -6.92
N THR A 45 31.55 3.90 -6.26
CA THR A 45 31.87 4.01 -4.85
C THR A 45 31.05 5.12 -4.18
N LEU A 46 30.73 4.91 -2.92
CA LEU A 46 30.00 5.83 -2.06
C LEU A 46 30.83 6.12 -0.80
N GLY A 47 31.16 7.38 -0.55
CA GLY A 47 31.67 7.81 0.75
C GLY A 47 30.53 8.01 1.74
N LEU A 48 30.67 7.48 2.95
CA LEU A 48 29.73 7.60 4.06
C LEU A 48 30.19 8.66 5.08
N PRO A 49 29.29 9.19 5.93
CA PRO A 49 29.64 10.20 6.94
C PRO A 49 30.77 9.78 7.89
N SER A 50 30.90 8.49 8.23
CA SER A 50 32.02 7.99 9.05
C SER A 50 33.40 8.08 8.37
N GLY A 51 33.45 8.43 7.08
CA GLY A 51 34.67 8.39 6.26
C GLY A 51 34.94 7.03 5.60
N ARG A 52 34.07 6.03 5.84
CA ARG A 52 34.12 4.75 5.14
C ARG A 52 33.68 4.87 3.68
N THR A 53 34.16 3.96 2.84
CA THR A 53 33.76 3.85 1.44
C THR A 53 33.09 2.50 1.18
N VAL A 54 31.92 2.53 0.54
CA VAL A 54 31.18 1.35 0.06
C VAL A 54 31.40 1.19 -1.43
N THR A 55 31.75 -0.02 -1.87
CA THR A 55 31.79 -0.34 -3.30
C THR A 55 30.40 -0.75 -3.79
N CYS A 56 29.84 -0.03 -4.75
CA CYS A 56 28.54 -0.34 -5.35
C CYS A 56 28.77 -1.05 -6.68
N ARG A 57 28.14 -2.20 -6.91
CA ARG A 57 28.29 -2.98 -8.14
C ARG A 57 26.95 -3.35 -8.75
N ALA A 58 26.95 -3.51 -10.07
CA ALA A 58 25.86 -4.14 -10.79
C ALA A 58 26.41 -5.19 -11.75
N PHE A 59 25.80 -6.38 -11.76
CA PHE A 59 26.11 -7.47 -12.67
C PHE A 59 24.86 -7.72 -13.52
N PHE A 60 24.99 -7.65 -14.85
CA PHE A 60 23.84 -7.82 -15.74
C PHE A 60 24.24 -8.46 -17.06
N THR A 61 23.26 -8.93 -17.80
CA THR A 61 23.46 -9.59 -19.09
C THR A 61 23.00 -8.70 -20.23
N GLN A 62 23.01 -9.21 -21.46
CA GLN A 62 22.50 -8.45 -22.61
C GLN A 62 20.98 -8.17 -22.52
N ALA A 63 20.24 -8.97 -21.73
CA ALA A 63 18.84 -8.70 -21.43
C ALA A 63 18.72 -7.35 -20.70
N GLU A 64 17.84 -6.46 -21.16
CA GLU A 64 17.65 -5.11 -20.59
C GLU A 64 18.96 -4.30 -20.39
N GLN A 65 20.04 -4.60 -21.12
CA GLN A 65 21.35 -3.99 -20.88
C GLN A 65 21.31 -2.46 -20.88
N GLU A 66 20.43 -1.86 -21.69
CA GLU A 66 20.25 -0.41 -21.79
C GLU A 66 19.68 0.18 -20.49
N LEU A 67 18.77 -0.53 -19.82
CA LEU A 67 18.23 -0.12 -18.51
C LEU A 67 19.29 -0.24 -17.42
N TRP A 68 20.12 -1.29 -17.48
CA TRP A 68 21.14 -1.58 -16.48
C TRP A 68 22.42 -0.73 -16.61
N LYS A 69 22.52 0.15 -17.61
CA LYS A 69 23.69 1.02 -17.83
C LYS A 69 23.97 1.99 -16.67
N GLU A 70 22.98 2.29 -15.83
CA GLU A 70 23.13 3.16 -14.67
C GLU A 70 22.96 2.41 -13.34
N ALA A 71 22.90 1.07 -13.38
CA ALA A 71 22.50 0.27 -12.22
C ALA A 71 23.45 0.38 -11.02
N ALA A 72 24.77 0.55 -11.24
CA ALA A 72 25.69 0.81 -10.13
C ALA A 72 25.41 2.17 -9.44
N GLY A 73 24.89 3.14 -10.21
CA GLY A 73 24.41 4.42 -9.71
C GLY A 73 23.10 4.28 -8.91
N TYR A 74 22.19 3.41 -9.33
CA TYR A 74 20.97 3.05 -8.59
C TYR A 74 21.31 2.39 -7.24
N VAL A 75 22.19 1.40 -7.22
CA VAL A 75 22.70 0.80 -5.97
C VAL A 75 23.29 1.86 -5.04
N LYS A 76 24.13 2.76 -5.57
CA LYS A 76 24.70 3.87 -4.79
C LYS A 76 23.65 4.83 -4.25
N LYS A 77 22.61 5.14 -5.03
CA LYS A 77 21.50 6.00 -4.63
C LYS A 77 20.72 5.35 -3.48
N ALA A 78 20.37 4.07 -3.61
CA ALA A 78 19.70 3.31 -2.56
C ALA A 78 20.52 3.23 -1.27
N VAL A 79 21.80 2.83 -1.34
CA VAL A 79 22.67 2.75 -0.15
C VAL A 79 22.78 4.10 0.56
N ARG A 80 22.88 5.19 -0.20
CA ARG A 80 22.89 6.55 0.36
C ARG A 80 21.57 6.85 1.07
N PHE A 81 20.43 6.63 0.41
CA PHE A 81 19.12 6.93 0.95
C PHE A 81 18.87 6.20 2.28
N TYR A 82 19.05 4.88 2.33
CA TYR A 82 18.86 4.11 3.56
C TYR A 82 19.88 4.47 4.65
N SER A 83 21.12 4.81 4.27
CA SER A 83 22.12 5.30 5.23
C SER A 83 21.71 6.61 5.90
N GLU A 84 21.05 7.50 5.15
CA GLU A 84 20.54 8.79 5.65
C GLU A 84 19.25 8.61 6.48
N GLN A 85 18.37 7.68 6.09
CA GLN A 85 17.04 7.53 6.66
C GLN A 85 16.97 6.60 7.87
N VAL A 86 17.78 5.53 7.89
CA VAL A 86 17.71 4.46 8.90
C VAL A 86 18.98 4.43 9.74
N GLY A 87 20.15 4.44 9.10
CA GLY A 87 21.43 4.43 9.77
C GLY A 87 22.54 3.92 8.87
N GLU A 88 23.78 4.26 9.18
CA GLU A 88 24.88 4.09 8.23
C GLU A 88 25.13 2.62 7.81
N TYR A 89 25.30 2.39 6.50
CA TYR A 89 25.56 1.07 5.92
C TYR A 89 26.88 0.46 6.43
N PRO A 90 26.85 -0.71 7.11
CA PRO A 90 28.00 -1.24 7.82
C PRO A 90 28.85 -2.20 6.98
N TYR A 91 28.41 -2.61 5.78
CA TYR A 91 29.14 -3.52 4.91
C TYR A 91 30.10 -2.79 3.94
N PRO A 92 31.14 -3.45 3.41
CA PRO A 92 32.11 -2.81 2.50
C PRO A 92 31.62 -2.69 1.05
N GLN A 93 30.56 -3.40 0.68
CA GLN A 93 30.02 -3.41 -0.68
C GLN A 93 28.52 -3.66 -0.69
N ALA A 94 27.86 -3.22 -1.76
CA ALA A 94 26.49 -3.57 -2.12
C ALA A 94 26.46 -3.92 -3.62
N THR A 95 25.76 -4.98 -3.99
CA THR A 95 25.75 -5.51 -5.35
C THR A 95 24.33 -5.84 -5.79
N ALA A 96 23.92 -5.34 -6.95
CA ALA A 96 22.73 -5.82 -7.65
C ALA A 96 23.13 -6.80 -8.77
N VAL A 97 22.37 -7.88 -8.93
CA VAL A 97 22.61 -8.91 -9.94
C VAL A 97 21.33 -9.15 -10.72
N GLN A 98 21.34 -8.87 -12.02
CA GLN A 98 20.24 -9.21 -12.90
C GLN A 98 20.14 -10.73 -13.03
N THR A 99 18.96 -11.29 -12.78
CA THR A 99 18.68 -12.71 -13.00
C THR A 99 17.61 -12.91 -14.06
N ALA A 100 17.84 -13.90 -14.92
CA ALA A 100 17.11 -14.00 -16.17
C ALA A 100 15.72 -14.63 -16.06
N LEU A 101 15.36 -15.37 -14.98
CA LEU A 101 14.03 -15.96 -14.71
C LEU A 101 14.06 -16.91 -13.48
N GLY A 102 13.05 -16.85 -12.60
CA GLY A 102 12.56 -18.03 -11.86
C GLY A 102 12.54 -18.00 -10.33
N ALA A 103 12.95 -16.93 -9.64
CA ALA A 103 12.99 -16.88 -8.17
C ALA A 103 12.03 -15.87 -7.50
N GLY A 104 11.31 -15.04 -8.26
CA GLY A 104 10.49 -13.93 -7.72
C GLY A 104 10.82 -12.60 -8.40
N GLY A 105 10.33 -11.48 -7.86
CA GLY A 105 10.67 -10.11 -8.29
C GLY A 105 12.13 -9.73 -8.00
N GLY A 106 12.68 -10.25 -6.90
CA GLY A 106 14.09 -10.20 -6.50
C GLY A 106 14.37 -11.13 -5.30
N MET A 107 15.56 -11.03 -4.69
CA MET A 107 15.93 -11.76 -3.46
C MET A 107 17.14 -11.10 -2.79
N GLU A 108 17.08 -10.97 -1.48
CA GLU A 108 17.80 -10.00 -0.66
C GLU A 108 18.96 -10.55 0.17
N TYR A 109 19.92 -11.23 -0.45
CA TYR A 109 21.08 -11.71 0.32
C TYR A 109 21.95 -10.56 0.85
N PRO A 110 22.60 -10.72 2.02
CA PRO A 110 23.52 -9.72 2.55
C PRO A 110 24.57 -9.27 1.52
N MET A 111 24.60 -7.96 1.23
CA MET A 111 25.44 -7.30 0.21
C MET A 111 25.20 -7.69 -1.25
N ILE A 112 24.30 -8.64 -1.55
CA ILE A 112 24.05 -9.15 -2.90
C ILE A 112 22.54 -9.33 -3.08
N THR A 113 21.89 -8.41 -3.77
CA THR A 113 20.52 -8.62 -4.22
C THR A 113 20.48 -9.17 -5.64
N ASN A 114 19.53 -10.06 -5.88
CA ASN A 114 19.08 -10.46 -7.19
C ASN A 114 17.90 -9.56 -7.62
N CYS A 115 17.89 -9.10 -8.87
CA CYS A 115 16.76 -8.35 -9.43
C CYS A 115 16.29 -9.02 -10.73
N GLY A 116 14.98 -9.18 -10.87
CA GLY A 116 14.34 -9.68 -12.09
C GLY A 116 14.33 -8.66 -13.24
N LEU A 117 13.45 -8.89 -14.22
CA LEU A 117 13.20 -7.95 -15.32
C LEU A 117 12.30 -6.82 -14.84
N ALA A 118 12.67 -5.57 -15.13
CA ALA A 118 12.01 -4.39 -14.59
C ALA A 118 11.16 -3.62 -15.61
N GLY A 119 11.36 -3.83 -16.91
CA GLY A 119 10.58 -3.18 -17.98
C GLY A 119 10.99 -1.74 -18.32
N ASP A 120 11.20 -0.88 -17.33
CA ASP A 120 11.66 0.51 -17.52
C ASP A 120 12.66 0.97 -16.45
N ALA A 121 13.27 2.15 -16.66
CA ALA A 121 14.36 2.65 -15.83
C ALA A 121 13.93 3.13 -14.43
N GLN A 122 12.70 3.63 -14.27
CA GLN A 122 12.19 3.98 -12.95
C GLN A 122 11.90 2.70 -12.17
N SER A 123 11.16 1.78 -12.77
CA SER A 123 10.83 0.48 -12.17
C SER A 123 12.10 -0.29 -11.77
N LEU A 124 13.20 -0.19 -12.54
CA LEU A 124 14.48 -0.80 -12.19
C LEU A 124 15.16 -0.14 -10.98
N ASP A 125 15.15 1.19 -10.89
CA ASP A 125 15.75 1.90 -9.74
C ASP A 125 14.94 1.65 -8.46
N GLU A 126 13.61 1.61 -8.55
CA GLU A 126 12.70 1.26 -7.45
C GLU A 126 12.93 -0.18 -6.99
N LEU A 127 12.98 -1.14 -7.92
CA LEU A 127 13.31 -2.53 -7.62
C LEU A 127 14.68 -2.64 -6.94
N ILE A 128 15.73 -2.02 -7.49
CA ILE A 128 17.06 -2.03 -6.87
C ILE A 128 17.03 -1.37 -5.48
N ALA A 129 16.22 -0.32 -5.28
CA ALA A 129 16.09 0.35 -3.99
C ALA A 129 15.39 -0.52 -2.94
N HIS A 130 14.31 -1.21 -3.30
CA HIS A 130 13.63 -2.20 -2.45
C HIS A 130 14.63 -3.28 -2.02
N GLU A 131 15.22 -3.92 -3.01
CA GLU A 131 16.17 -5.01 -2.88
C GLU A 131 17.44 -4.68 -2.07
N VAL A 132 18.02 -3.50 -2.28
CA VAL A 132 19.15 -3.01 -1.48
C VAL A 132 18.69 -2.65 -0.06
N GLY A 133 17.46 -2.18 0.11
CA GLY A 133 16.86 -1.79 1.38
C GLY A 133 16.80 -2.92 2.42
N HIS A 134 16.55 -4.15 1.99
CA HIS A 134 16.62 -5.34 2.84
C HIS A 134 17.98 -5.57 3.51
N ASN A 135 19.05 -4.93 3.04
CA ASN A 135 20.29 -4.97 3.80
C ASN A 135 20.10 -4.40 5.22
N TRP A 136 19.19 -3.46 5.44
CA TRP A 136 18.87 -2.92 6.75
C TRP A 136 17.97 -3.84 7.57
N PHE A 137 16.81 -4.24 7.03
CA PHE A 137 15.76 -4.90 7.81
C PHE A 137 15.92 -6.42 7.90
N TYR A 138 16.47 -7.06 6.86
CA TYR A 138 16.87 -8.46 6.89
C TYR A 138 18.34 -8.63 7.27
N ALA A 139 19.29 -8.13 6.47
CA ALA A 139 20.69 -8.52 6.63
C ALA A 139 21.34 -7.98 7.91
N ILE A 140 21.11 -6.72 8.27
CA ILE A 140 21.71 -6.09 9.45
C ILE A 140 20.86 -6.34 10.68
N LEU A 141 19.56 -6.10 10.64
CA LEU A 141 18.69 -6.30 11.80
C LEU A 141 18.41 -7.78 12.08
N GLY A 142 18.39 -8.65 11.07
CA GLY A 142 18.12 -10.08 11.24
C GLY A 142 16.65 -10.37 11.53
N SER A 143 15.72 -9.65 10.90
CA SER A 143 14.28 -9.91 11.05
C SER A 143 13.94 -11.32 10.54
N ASN A 144 12.96 -11.97 11.17
CA ASN A 144 12.53 -13.31 10.79
C ASN A 144 11.41 -13.24 9.76
N GLU A 145 11.76 -13.29 8.47
CA GLU A 145 10.83 -13.21 7.35
C GLU A 145 9.79 -14.33 7.30
N ARG A 146 10.09 -15.49 7.92
CA ARG A 146 9.16 -16.63 7.93
C ARG A 146 8.03 -16.42 8.92
N ASN A 147 8.33 -15.94 10.12
CA ASN A 147 7.33 -15.75 11.17
C ASN A 147 6.73 -14.35 11.17
N HIS A 148 7.51 -13.35 10.77
CA HIS A 148 7.21 -11.92 10.87
C HIS A 148 7.60 -11.19 9.58
N ALA A 149 7.15 -11.69 8.43
CA ALA A 149 7.47 -11.17 7.10
C ALA A 149 7.37 -9.64 7.00
N TRP A 150 6.35 -9.06 7.64
CA TRP A 150 6.13 -7.62 7.63
C TRP A 150 7.26 -6.77 8.22
N MET A 151 8.08 -7.33 9.13
CA MET A 151 9.20 -6.61 9.73
C MET A 151 10.32 -6.36 8.73
N ASP A 152 10.44 -7.22 7.73
CA ASP A 152 11.37 -7.03 6.64
C ASP A 152 10.67 -6.35 5.47
N GLU A 153 9.76 -7.06 4.80
CA GLU A 153 9.06 -6.61 3.60
C GLU A 153 8.30 -5.30 3.81
N GLY A 154 7.52 -5.21 4.88
CA GLY A 154 6.61 -4.10 5.11
C GLY A 154 7.31 -2.84 5.59
N ILE A 155 8.33 -2.99 6.43
CA ILE A 155 9.19 -1.87 6.82
C ILE A 155 10.00 -1.40 5.61
N ASN A 156 10.52 -2.31 4.80
CA ASN A 156 11.28 -2.00 3.59
C ASN A 156 10.41 -1.27 2.56
N SER A 157 9.19 -1.74 2.27
CA SER A 157 8.21 -1.06 1.40
C SER A 157 7.84 0.34 1.89
N PHE A 158 7.79 0.60 3.21
CA PHE A 158 7.61 1.97 3.71
C PHE A 158 8.73 2.91 3.26
N TYR A 159 9.98 2.45 3.33
CA TYR A 159 11.14 3.23 2.90
C TYR A 159 11.27 3.30 1.38
N GLU A 160 10.91 2.25 0.65
CA GLU A 160 10.76 2.27 -0.81
C GLU A 160 9.76 3.35 -1.23
N HIS A 161 8.57 3.40 -0.61
CA HIS A 161 7.59 4.45 -0.89
C HIS A 161 8.16 5.86 -0.62
N ARG A 162 8.96 6.04 0.44
CA ARG A 162 9.67 7.32 0.69
C ARG A 162 10.74 7.61 -0.37
N PHE A 163 11.47 6.60 -0.81
CA PHE A 163 12.46 6.69 -1.88
C PHE A 163 11.80 7.15 -3.18
N THR A 164 10.74 6.47 -3.60
CA THR A 164 9.96 6.82 -4.78
C THR A 164 9.44 8.26 -4.70
N ARG A 165 8.80 8.65 -3.60
CA ARG A 165 8.33 10.03 -3.39
C ARG A 165 9.44 11.07 -3.51
N ARG A 166 10.65 10.77 -3.01
CA ARG A 166 11.79 11.67 -3.03
C ARG A 166 12.37 11.86 -4.44
N TYR A 167 12.45 10.80 -5.24
CA TYR A 167 13.16 10.83 -6.52
C TYR A 167 12.25 10.94 -7.74
N TYR A 168 10.99 10.50 -7.63
CA TYR A 168 10.03 10.41 -8.73
C TYR A 168 8.72 11.15 -8.46
N GLY A 169 8.50 11.62 -7.22
CA GLY A 169 7.24 12.22 -6.80
C GLY A 169 6.23 11.16 -6.37
N ASP A 170 4.98 11.56 -6.14
CA ASP A 170 3.91 10.64 -5.78
C ASP A 170 3.32 10.03 -7.06
N PRO A 171 3.62 8.76 -7.39
CA PRO A 171 3.02 8.12 -8.52
C PRO A 171 1.64 7.71 -8.04
N GLY A 172 0.60 8.53 -8.26
CA GLY A 172 -0.77 8.16 -7.92
C GLY A 172 -1.05 6.74 -8.44
N LEU A 173 -0.97 5.75 -7.55
CA LEU A 173 -0.76 4.34 -7.91
C LEU A 173 -2.07 3.78 -8.43
N SER A 174 -2.29 3.94 -9.73
CA SER A 174 -3.49 3.43 -10.38
C SER A 174 -3.11 2.56 -11.57
N TYR A 175 -2.76 1.31 -11.25
CA TYR A 175 -2.70 0.21 -12.22
C TYR A 175 -4.09 -0.24 -12.70
N LEU A 176 -5.15 0.41 -12.22
CA LEU A 176 -6.51 0.14 -12.66
C LEU A 176 -6.80 0.84 -14.00
N PRO A 177 -7.51 0.19 -14.93
CA PRO A 177 -7.98 0.85 -16.13
C PRO A 177 -8.76 2.14 -15.79
N GLY A 178 -8.41 3.26 -16.44
CA GLY A 178 -9.02 4.56 -16.14
C GLY A 178 -10.55 4.60 -16.21
N PHE A 179 -11.16 3.72 -17.02
CA PHE A 179 -12.62 3.60 -17.10
C PHE A 179 -13.27 3.00 -15.85
N LEU A 180 -12.52 2.29 -14.99
CA LEU A 180 -12.97 1.79 -13.70
C LEU A 180 -12.77 2.82 -12.59
N LEU A 181 -11.66 3.56 -12.65
CA LEU A 181 -11.29 4.58 -11.66
C LEU A 181 -12.18 5.82 -11.72
N ARG A 182 -12.55 6.29 -12.93
CA ARG A 182 -13.42 7.46 -13.19
C ARG A 182 -13.32 8.59 -12.16
N THR A 183 -14.15 8.55 -11.12
CA THR A 183 -14.24 9.60 -10.09
C THR A 183 -13.63 9.19 -8.75
N SER A 184 -13.29 7.91 -8.57
CA SER A 184 -12.75 7.37 -7.32
C SER A 184 -11.28 7.74 -7.14
N GLU A 185 -10.93 8.11 -5.92
CA GLU A 185 -9.58 8.40 -5.47
C GLU A 185 -8.88 7.16 -4.90
N MET A 186 -9.58 6.02 -4.87
CA MET A 186 -9.07 4.77 -4.33
C MET A 186 -8.00 4.19 -5.25
N ASN A 187 -6.84 3.88 -4.68
CA ASN A 187 -5.79 3.15 -5.38
C ASN A 187 -6.04 1.63 -5.31
N ILE A 188 -5.27 0.85 -6.08
CA ILE A 188 -5.45 -0.61 -6.17
C ILE A 188 -5.23 -1.31 -4.82
N PHE A 189 -4.34 -0.82 -3.98
CA PHE A 189 -4.01 -1.42 -2.69
C PHE A 189 -5.09 -1.17 -1.64
N GLU A 190 -5.65 0.05 -1.62
CA GLU A 190 -6.83 0.36 -0.82
C GLU A 190 -8.03 -0.49 -1.26
N LEU A 191 -8.24 -0.64 -2.57
CA LEU A 191 -9.29 -1.50 -3.11
C LEU A 191 -9.13 -2.96 -2.68
N ALA A 192 -7.92 -3.51 -2.81
CA ALA A 192 -7.60 -4.88 -2.42
C ALA A 192 -7.77 -5.09 -0.91
N TYR A 193 -7.28 -4.15 -0.10
CA TYR A 193 -7.49 -4.18 1.35
C TYR A 193 -8.98 -4.16 1.70
N LEU A 194 -9.76 -3.22 1.17
CA LEU A 194 -11.18 -3.10 1.49
C LEU A 194 -11.97 -4.32 1.03
N TYR A 195 -11.61 -4.91 -0.12
CA TYR A 195 -12.19 -6.15 -0.61
C TYR A 195 -12.01 -7.29 0.41
N GLN A 196 -10.78 -7.49 0.91
CA GLN A 196 -10.50 -8.53 1.91
C GLN A 196 -11.13 -8.19 3.28
N ALA A 197 -11.02 -6.93 3.71
CA ALA A 197 -11.38 -6.50 5.05
C ALA A 197 -12.89 -6.44 5.27
N ARG A 198 -13.68 -5.97 4.29
CA ARG A 198 -15.16 -5.95 4.38
C ARG A 198 -15.76 -7.35 4.38
N ARG A 199 -15.11 -8.29 3.68
CA ARG A 199 -15.47 -9.71 3.64
C ARG A 199 -14.91 -10.50 4.83
N ARG A 200 -14.10 -9.87 5.69
CA ARG A 200 -13.42 -10.47 6.85
C ARG A 200 -12.54 -11.67 6.51
N ILE A 201 -11.94 -11.66 5.33
CA ILE A 201 -11.00 -12.68 4.85
C ILE A 201 -9.55 -12.18 4.85
N ASN A 202 -9.30 -10.95 5.31
CA ASN A 202 -7.94 -10.47 5.53
C ASN A 202 -7.32 -11.16 6.76
N GLN A 203 -6.03 -11.46 6.67
CA GLN A 203 -5.22 -11.99 7.77
C GLN A 203 -4.41 -10.86 8.43
N ALA A 204 -3.93 -11.07 9.65
CA ALA A 204 -3.08 -10.10 10.34
C ALA A 204 -1.70 -10.05 9.67
N PRO A 205 -1.06 -8.88 9.52
CA PRO A 205 0.32 -8.77 9.04
C PRO A 205 1.33 -9.68 9.76
N ASP A 206 1.18 -9.89 11.07
CA ASP A 206 2.05 -10.75 11.88
C ASP A 206 1.72 -12.26 11.80
N THR A 207 0.89 -12.66 10.84
CA THR A 207 0.65 -14.08 10.54
C THR A 207 1.90 -14.67 9.86
N PRO A 208 2.37 -15.87 10.23
CA PRO A 208 3.49 -16.54 9.55
C PRO A 208 3.26 -16.64 8.04
N SER A 209 4.33 -16.52 7.25
CA SER A 209 4.24 -16.41 5.79
C SER A 209 3.65 -17.66 5.13
N ASP A 210 3.86 -18.85 5.72
CA ASP A 210 3.31 -20.12 5.24
C ASP A 210 1.82 -20.33 5.59
N GLU A 211 1.24 -19.47 6.42
CA GLU A 211 -0.19 -19.46 6.75
C GLU A 211 -0.97 -18.39 5.98
N LEU A 212 -0.29 -17.40 5.38
CA LEU A 212 -0.92 -16.36 4.58
C LEU A 212 -1.39 -16.91 3.24
N SER A 213 -2.64 -16.61 2.86
CA SER A 213 -3.07 -16.77 1.47
C SER A 213 -2.30 -15.80 0.57
N GLU A 214 -2.10 -16.11 -0.71
CA GLU A 214 -1.29 -15.30 -1.64
C GLU A 214 -1.64 -13.80 -1.62
N VAL A 215 -2.94 -13.46 -1.66
CA VAL A 215 -3.41 -12.06 -1.59
C VAL A 215 -3.09 -11.43 -0.23
N ASN A 216 -3.22 -12.19 0.86
CA ASN A 216 -2.90 -11.69 2.19
C ASN A 216 -1.40 -11.69 2.49
N TYR A 217 -0.58 -12.45 1.78
CA TYR A 217 0.87 -12.33 1.82
C TYR A 217 1.26 -10.96 1.25
N PHE A 218 0.80 -10.66 0.04
CA PHE A 218 1.03 -9.35 -0.58
C PHE A 218 0.54 -8.19 0.30
N LEU A 219 -0.70 -8.25 0.78
CA LEU A 219 -1.25 -7.17 1.61
C LEU A 219 -0.63 -7.12 3.02
N GLY A 220 -0.42 -8.27 3.65
CA GLY A 220 -0.01 -8.38 5.05
C GLY A 220 1.49 -8.21 5.26
N ALA A 221 2.31 -8.73 4.35
CA ALA A 221 3.76 -8.58 4.43
C ALA A 221 4.21 -7.19 3.93
N TYR A 222 3.60 -6.64 2.88
CA TYR A 222 4.07 -5.39 2.24
C TYR A 222 3.17 -4.19 2.54
N GLU A 223 1.95 -4.19 2.00
CA GLU A 223 1.14 -2.98 1.87
C GLU A 223 0.56 -2.43 3.18
N ILE A 224 -0.06 -3.29 3.99
CA ILE A 224 -0.68 -2.90 5.26
C ILE A 224 0.37 -2.34 6.22
N PRO A 225 1.52 -3.00 6.47
CA PRO A 225 2.57 -2.44 7.32
C PRO A 225 3.15 -1.14 6.77
N ALA A 226 3.43 -1.07 5.46
CA ALA A 226 3.98 0.13 4.86
C ALA A 226 3.04 1.34 5.01
N ARG A 227 1.74 1.13 4.76
CA ARG A 227 0.72 2.16 4.96
C ARG A 227 0.49 2.47 6.43
N ALA A 228 0.57 1.48 7.33
CA ALA A 228 0.47 1.70 8.77
C ALA A 228 1.63 2.57 9.27
N LEU A 229 2.86 2.35 8.80
CA LEU A 229 4.02 3.18 9.14
C LEU A 229 3.88 4.59 8.59
N HIS A 230 3.36 4.76 7.37
CA HIS A 230 3.03 6.09 6.85
C HIS A 230 1.93 6.77 7.67
N TYR A 231 0.91 6.05 8.10
CA TYR A 231 -0.10 6.59 9.02
C TYR A 231 0.51 7.00 10.36
N LEU A 232 1.40 6.19 10.93
CA LEU A 232 2.14 6.53 12.15
C LEU A 232 3.05 7.76 11.94
N GLU A 233 3.72 7.87 10.79
CA GLU A 233 4.52 9.02 10.37
C GLU A 233 3.68 10.30 10.34
N GLN A 234 2.50 10.28 9.71
CA GLN A 234 1.63 11.45 9.62
C GLN A 234 1.06 11.86 10.98
N TYR A 235 0.87 10.90 11.90
CA TYR A 235 0.38 11.16 13.24
C TYR A 235 1.47 11.69 14.20
N LEU A 236 2.68 11.12 14.17
CA LEU A 236 3.80 11.53 15.03
C LEU A 236 4.60 12.70 14.46
N GLY A 237 4.61 12.85 13.14
CA GLY A 237 5.54 13.70 12.39
C GLY A 237 6.76 12.91 11.91
N ALA A 238 7.24 13.25 10.71
CA ALA A 238 8.33 12.53 10.04
C ALA A 238 9.64 12.51 10.85
N GLU A 239 10.06 13.65 11.42
CA GLU A 239 11.29 13.72 12.23
C GLU A 239 11.23 12.83 13.47
N HIS A 240 10.04 12.69 14.07
CA HIS A 240 9.85 11.86 15.26
C HIS A 240 9.92 10.39 14.89
N LEU A 241 9.23 9.97 13.82
CA LEU A 241 9.34 8.59 13.33
C LEU A 241 10.78 8.25 12.90
N ASP A 242 11.48 9.17 12.24
CA ASP A 242 12.87 8.98 11.83
C ASP A 242 13.77 8.70 13.03
N SER A 243 13.61 9.48 14.12
CA SER A 243 14.35 9.25 15.35
C SER A 243 14.04 7.89 15.98
N ILE A 244 12.79 7.42 15.92
CA ILE A 244 12.38 6.09 16.42
C ILE A 244 13.06 4.98 15.60
N MET A 245 13.01 5.08 14.28
CA MET A 245 13.57 4.06 13.39
C MET A 245 15.09 4.01 13.46
N GLN A 246 15.75 5.17 13.58
CA GLN A 246 17.20 5.25 13.78
C GLN A 246 17.62 4.65 15.13
N GLU A 247 16.83 4.88 16.19
CA GLU A 247 17.07 4.26 17.48
C GLU A 247 16.86 2.74 17.45
N TYR A 248 15.82 2.27 16.74
CA TYR A 248 15.59 0.85 16.50
C TYR A 248 16.79 0.20 15.79
N TYR A 249 17.26 0.81 14.70
CA TYR A 249 18.46 0.37 13.99
C TYR A 249 19.68 0.33 14.92
N ARG A 250 19.93 1.40 15.68
CA ARG A 250 21.08 1.51 16.58
C ARG A 250 21.07 0.43 17.67
N GLN A 251 19.91 0.10 18.24
CA GLN A 251 19.78 -0.91 19.29
C GLN A 251 19.93 -2.34 18.75
N TRP A 252 19.38 -2.59 17.55
CA TRP A 252 19.17 -3.94 17.03
C TRP A 252 20.09 -4.35 15.87
N ALA A 253 20.96 -3.48 15.38
CA ALA A 253 21.94 -3.83 14.35
C ALA A 253 22.80 -5.05 14.77
N PHE A 254 22.85 -6.03 13.89
CA PHE A 254 23.50 -7.34 14.02
C PHE A 254 22.93 -8.20 15.17
N ARG A 255 21.61 -8.16 15.36
CA ARG A 255 20.85 -9.02 16.28
C ARG A 255 19.73 -9.74 15.53
N HIS A 256 18.59 -9.99 16.19
CA HIS A 256 17.38 -10.62 15.63
C HIS A 256 16.14 -10.12 16.42
N PRO A 257 15.67 -8.87 16.19
CA PRO A 257 14.52 -8.31 16.91
C PRO A 257 13.24 -9.11 16.62
N GLN A 258 12.38 -9.22 17.63
CA GLN A 258 11.00 -9.70 17.49
C GLN A 258 10.04 -8.50 17.39
N PRO A 259 8.77 -8.71 16.98
CA PRO A 259 7.78 -7.62 16.91
C PRO A 259 7.67 -6.77 18.18
N GLU A 260 7.74 -7.42 19.35
CA GLU A 260 7.67 -6.74 20.65
C GLU A 260 8.90 -5.85 20.95
N ASP A 261 10.05 -6.17 20.37
CA ASP A 261 11.25 -5.35 20.50
C ASP A 261 11.11 -4.04 19.72
N PHE A 262 10.56 -4.10 18.50
CA PHE A 262 10.24 -2.91 17.73
C PHE A 262 9.12 -2.10 18.41
N ARG A 263 8.08 -2.75 18.92
CA ARG A 263 7.02 -2.11 19.71
C ARG A 263 7.58 -1.30 20.86
N LYS A 264 8.48 -1.91 21.63
CA LYS A 264 9.09 -1.24 22.78
C LYS A 264 9.83 0.04 22.36
N VAL A 265 10.68 -0.03 21.33
CA VAL A 265 11.41 1.15 20.84
C VAL A 265 10.45 2.23 20.31
N ALA A 266 9.42 1.82 19.57
CA ALA A 266 8.42 2.74 19.02
C ALA A 266 7.61 3.46 20.11
N GLU A 267 7.14 2.74 21.13
CA GLU A 267 6.38 3.33 22.24
C GLU A 267 7.24 4.20 23.15
N GLU A 268 8.48 3.78 23.45
CA GLU A 268 9.44 4.58 24.22
C GLU A 268 9.77 5.89 23.49
N GLY A 269 10.06 5.81 22.19
CA GLY A 269 10.33 6.99 21.38
C GLY A 269 9.11 7.89 21.19
N ALA A 270 7.91 7.33 20.99
CA ALA A 270 6.67 8.10 20.87
C ALA A 270 6.18 8.69 22.22
N GLY A 271 6.68 8.19 23.35
CA GLY A 271 6.25 8.59 24.69
C GLY A 271 4.80 8.21 25.02
N LYS A 272 4.22 7.27 24.27
CA LYS A 272 2.83 6.82 24.42
C LYS A 272 2.64 5.40 23.91
N LYS A 273 1.56 4.75 24.36
CA LYS A 273 1.14 3.45 23.84
C LYS A 273 0.68 3.54 22.39
N LEU A 274 1.04 2.55 21.60
CA LEU A 274 0.72 2.45 20.17
C LEU A 274 -0.14 1.21 19.89
N ASP A 275 -1.01 0.83 20.84
CA ASP A 275 -1.85 -0.37 20.74
C ASP A 275 -2.76 -0.37 19.50
N TRP A 276 -3.19 0.81 19.04
CA TRP A 276 -3.96 0.92 17.79
C TRP A 276 -3.13 0.52 16.55
N PHE A 277 -1.82 0.73 16.59
CA PHE A 277 -0.89 0.40 15.52
C PHE A 277 -0.50 -1.08 15.61
N PHE A 278 0.03 -1.51 16.75
CA PHE A 278 0.49 -2.89 16.95
C PHE A 278 -0.67 -3.87 17.07
N ASP A 279 -1.42 -3.83 18.16
CA ASP A 279 -2.52 -4.78 18.38
C ASP A 279 -3.68 -4.55 17.40
N GLY A 280 -3.81 -3.35 16.84
CA GLY A 280 -4.88 -3.00 15.91
C GLY A 280 -4.55 -3.40 14.49
N LEU A 281 -3.51 -2.81 13.90
CA LEU A 281 -3.20 -2.94 12.47
C LEU A 281 -2.25 -4.10 12.13
N LEU A 282 -1.29 -4.42 13.00
CA LEU A 282 -0.24 -5.40 12.69
C LEU A 282 -0.50 -6.80 13.25
N PHE A 283 -0.92 -6.91 14.51
CA PHE A 283 -1.03 -8.19 15.23
C PHE A 283 -2.46 -8.76 15.22
N SER A 284 -3.39 -8.10 14.53
CA SER A 284 -4.78 -8.57 14.45
C SER A 284 -5.43 -8.23 13.12
N ASN A 285 -6.62 -8.78 12.90
CA ASN A 285 -7.51 -8.39 11.81
C ASN A 285 -8.67 -7.53 12.31
N ARG A 286 -8.46 -6.73 13.37
CA ARG A 286 -9.43 -5.73 13.82
C ARG A 286 -9.71 -4.70 12.72
N LYS A 287 -10.80 -3.94 12.88
CA LYS A 287 -11.28 -3.00 11.84
C LYS A 287 -11.34 -1.59 12.37
N GLN A 288 -10.88 -0.63 11.58
CA GLN A 288 -11.10 0.78 11.82
C GLN A 288 -12.32 1.22 11.00
N ASP A 289 -13.26 1.92 11.63
CA ASP A 289 -14.52 2.37 11.01
C ASP A 289 -15.04 3.50 11.89
N TYR A 290 -14.70 4.74 11.54
CA TYR A 290 -15.26 5.92 12.17
C TYR A 290 -16.41 6.46 11.33
N ALA A 291 -17.27 7.27 11.95
CA ALA A 291 -18.37 7.91 11.25
C ALA A 291 -18.77 9.23 11.89
N ILE A 292 -19.27 10.16 11.09
CA ILE A 292 -19.92 11.38 11.58
C ILE A 292 -21.41 11.11 11.84
N ALA A 293 -21.76 11.02 13.13
CA ALA A 293 -23.11 10.73 13.59
C ALA A 293 -24.04 11.95 13.58
N GLY A 294 -23.51 13.18 13.57
CA GLY A 294 -24.30 14.39 13.30
C GLY A 294 -23.65 15.68 13.79
N LEU A 295 -24.31 16.80 13.50
CA LEU A 295 -23.91 18.14 13.95
C LEU A 295 -24.98 18.77 14.83
N LYS A 296 -24.55 19.60 15.78
CA LYS A 296 -25.42 20.49 16.55
C LYS A 296 -24.74 21.84 16.70
N GLU A 297 -25.40 22.89 16.20
CA GLU A 297 -24.98 24.27 16.43
C GLU A 297 -25.45 24.73 17.81
N ALA A 298 -24.57 25.38 18.58
CA ALA A 298 -24.94 26.01 19.84
C ALA A 298 -23.99 27.18 20.16
N GLY A 299 -24.54 28.39 20.15
CA GLY A 299 -23.75 29.62 20.33
C GLY A 299 -22.70 29.77 19.23
N ASP A 300 -21.47 30.08 19.63
CA ASP A 300 -20.33 30.25 18.73
C ASP A 300 -19.60 28.93 18.45
N SER A 301 -20.30 27.79 18.47
CA SER A 301 -19.70 26.47 18.26
C SER A 301 -20.59 25.52 17.47
N ILE A 302 -19.94 24.67 16.68
CA ILE A 302 -20.52 23.51 16.00
C ILE A 302 -20.01 22.25 16.71
N TYR A 303 -20.92 21.50 17.33
CA TYR A 303 -20.61 20.23 17.97
C TYR A 303 -20.77 19.09 16.97
N VAL A 304 -19.66 18.42 16.66
CA VAL A 304 -19.60 17.25 15.79
C VAL A 304 -19.66 15.99 16.65
N ARG A 305 -20.70 15.19 16.48
CA ARG A 305 -20.83 13.88 17.13
C ARG A 305 -20.24 12.82 16.22
N LEU A 306 -19.22 12.14 16.71
CA LEU A 306 -18.46 11.10 16.05
C LEU A 306 -18.74 9.75 16.70
N LYS A 307 -18.60 8.67 15.93
CA LYS A 307 -18.77 7.31 16.41
C LYS A 307 -17.67 6.42 15.88
N ASN A 308 -17.06 5.62 16.75
CA ASN A 308 -16.26 4.46 16.36
C ASN A 308 -17.19 3.24 16.26
N LYS A 309 -17.33 2.72 15.05
CA LYS A 309 -18.08 1.49 14.73
C LYS A 309 -17.16 0.28 14.62
N GLY A 310 -15.85 0.51 14.56
CA GLY A 310 -14.81 -0.48 14.48
C GLY A 310 -14.35 -1.01 15.84
N ASP A 311 -13.24 -1.74 15.80
CA ASP A 311 -12.54 -2.38 16.92
C ASP A 311 -11.19 -1.70 17.24
N ILE A 312 -10.79 -0.73 16.41
CA ILE A 312 -9.52 -0.01 16.53
C ILE A 312 -9.81 1.44 16.94
N ALA A 313 -9.35 1.82 18.12
CA ALA A 313 -9.35 3.20 18.60
C ALA A 313 -8.07 3.92 18.16
N GLY A 314 -7.86 4.05 16.85
CA GLY A 314 -6.72 4.77 16.25
C GLY A 314 -6.99 6.26 16.09
N PRO A 315 -5.95 7.11 16.03
CA PRO A 315 -6.10 8.56 15.85
C PRO A 315 -6.67 8.91 14.48
N VAL A 316 -7.51 9.92 14.36
CA VAL A 316 -8.13 10.28 13.06
C VAL A 316 -8.15 11.78 12.88
N THR A 317 -7.89 12.27 11.66
CA THR A 317 -7.99 13.71 11.40
C THR A 317 -9.46 14.14 11.30
N LEU A 318 -9.78 15.32 11.83
CA LEU A 318 -11.05 16.00 11.60
C LEU A 318 -10.76 17.33 10.91
N SER A 319 -11.36 17.53 9.75
CA SER A 319 -11.14 18.73 8.92
C SER A 319 -12.47 19.45 8.68
N ALA A 320 -12.47 20.77 8.89
CA ALA A 320 -13.57 21.66 8.53
C ALA A 320 -13.17 22.46 7.29
N MET A 321 -13.83 22.18 6.16
CA MET A 321 -13.49 22.69 4.84
C MET A 321 -14.09 24.09 4.61
N ALA A 322 -13.31 25.01 4.01
CA ALA A 322 -13.79 26.33 3.58
C ALA A 322 -13.56 26.59 2.08
N GLY A 323 -13.42 25.51 1.30
CA GLY A 323 -13.00 25.54 -0.09
C GLY A 323 -12.22 24.26 -0.42
N PRO A 324 -11.19 24.32 -1.30
CA PRO A 324 -10.32 23.18 -1.57
C PRO A 324 -9.44 22.83 -0.35
N ASP A 325 -9.13 23.83 0.48
CA ASP A 325 -8.28 23.68 1.67
C ASP A 325 -9.11 23.70 2.96
N PRO A 326 -8.68 22.97 4.00
CA PRO A 326 -9.31 23.03 5.31
C PRO A 326 -9.06 24.39 5.98
N ALA A 327 -10.09 24.97 6.58
CA ALA A 327 -9.92 26.10 7.51
C ALA A 327 -9.40 25.63 8.86
N ILE A 328 -9.74 24.40 9.25
CA ILE A 328 -9.30 23.75 10.49
C ILE A 328 -9.02 22.30 10.15
N GLU A 329 -7.88 21.78 10.60
CA GLU A 329 -7.52 20.35 10.53
C GLU A 329 -6.69 20.01 11.75
N PHE A 330 -7.05 18.93 12.45
CA PHE A 330 -6.29 18.44 13.59
C PHE A 330 -6.52 16.95 13.83
N TRP A 331 -5.55 16.32 14.49
CA TRP A 331 -5.65 14.94 14.94
C TRP A 331 -6.55 14.83 16.17
N LEU A 332 -7.48 13.88 16.12
CA LEU A 332 -8.20 13.39 17.28
C LEU A 332 -7.51 12.14 17.79
N GLU A 333 -7.20 12.12 19.08
CA GLU A 333 -6.86 10.86 19.76
C GLU A 333 -8.01 9.86 19.61
N GLY A 334 -7.63 8.61 19.36
CA GLY A 334 -8.56 7.51 19.13
C GLY A 334 -9.49 7.29 20.32
N PHE A 335 -10.70 6.82 20.05
CA PHE A 335 -11.73 6.63 21.07
C PHE A 335 -12.64 5.45 20.72
N GLU A 336 -13.19 4.82 21.76
CA GLU A 336 -14.25 3.82 21.62
C GLU A 336 -15.64 4.48 21.74
N GLY A 337 -16.65 3.87 21.12
CA GLY A 337 -18.03 4.35 21.24
C GLY A 337 -18.26 5.70 20.56
N GLU A 338 -18.76 6.69 21.29
CA GLU A 338 -19.10 8.01 20.75
C GLU A 338 -18.27 9.12 21.40
N LYS A 339 -17.90 10.12 20.59
CA LYS A 339 -17.18 11.33 21.04
C LYS A 339 -17.82 12.55 20.43
N THR A 340 -17.91 13.64 21.19
CA THR A 340 -18.35 14.93 20.66
C THR A 340 -17.19 15.91 20.67
N VAL A 341 -16.97 16.58 19.54
CA VAL A 341 -15.87 17.53 19.34
C VAL A 341 -16.47 18.89 18.99
N GLY A 342 -16.01 19.95 19.65
CA GLY A 342 -16.40 21.31 19.35
C GLY A 342 -15.50 21.92 18.27
N LEU A 343 -16.11 22.50 17.24
CA LEU A 343 -15.48 23.39 16.28
C LEU A 343 -15.99 24.81 16.52
N PRO A 344 -15.20 25.86 16.28
CA PRO A 344 -15.72 27.23 16.31
C PRO A 344 -16.82 27.40 15.25
N ALA A 345 -17.77 28.30 15.51
CA ALA A 345 -18.75 28.67 14.49
C ALA A 345 -18.04 29.28 13.28
N GLY A 346 -18.48 28.91 12.08
CA GLY A 346 -17.88 29.33 10.83
C GLY A 346 -18.69 28.89 9.63
N ILE A 347 -18.34 29.42 8.46
CA ILE A 347 -18.92 29.00 7.19
C ILE A 347 -18.04 27.89 6.64
N TYR A 348 -18.49 26.64 6.84
CA TYR A 348 -17.83 25.46 6.30
C TYR A 348 -18.66 24.85 5.17
N THR A 349 -17.98 24.34 4.14
CA THR A 349 -18.61 23.59 3.05
C THR A 349 -18.88 22.14 3.47
N GLU A 350 -17.98 21.58 4.27
CA GLU A 350 -18.00 20.18 4.69
C GLU A 350 -17.19 20.00 5.98
N ILE A 351 -17.60 19.03 6.80
CA ILE A 351 -16.79 18.49 7.89
C ILE A 351 -16.50 17.05 7.53
N VAL A 352 -15.22 16.67 7.52
CA VAL A 352 -14.76 15.36 7.04
C VAL A 352 -13.74 14.75 8.01
N LEU A 353 -13.85 13.44 8.21
CA LEU A 353 -12.83 12.63 8.87
C LEU A 353 -11.87 12.05 7.84
N ASP A 354 -10.58 11.98 8.18
CA ASP A 354 -9.55 11.32 7.38
C ASP A 354 -9.52 11.77 5.90
N ARG A 355 -9.53 13.09 5.69
CA ARG A 355 -9.56 13.71 4.35
C ARG A 355 -8.45 13.20 3.43
N GLN A 356 -7.28 12.91 4.00
CA GLN A 356 -6.09 12.46 3.28
C GLN A 356 -6.05 10.94 3.08
N ARG A 357 -7.09 10.20 3.51
CA ARG A 357 -7.22 8.75 3.36
C ARG A 357 -6.09 7.94 4.02
N LEU A 358 -5.58 8.40 5.15
CA LEU A 358 -4.46 7.79 5.86
C LEU A 358 -4.87 6.53 6.64
N THR A 359 -6.09 6.52 7.17
CA THR A 359 -6.58 5.46 8.05
C THR A 359 -7.06 4.22 7.28
N PHE A 360 -7.32 3.13 8.01
CA PHE A 360 -7.81 1.87 7.46
C PHE A 360 -9.35 1.77 7.49
N ASP A 361 -10.02 2.93 7.43
CA ASP A 361 -11.47 3.05 7.56
C ASP A 361 -12.21 2.23 6.49
N LEU A 362 -13.13 1.37 6.94
CA LEU A 362 -13.89 0.50 6.05
C LEU A 362 -14.93 1.22 5.21
N TYR A 363 -15.54 2.30 5.68
CA TYR A 363 -16.76 2.89 5.12
C TYR A 363 -16.72 4.42 5.10
N ARG A 364 -15.82 4.99 4.30
CA ARG A 364 -15.57 6.43 4.21
C ARG A 364 -16.77 7.30 3.75
N GLN A 365 -17.83 6.71 3.20
CA GLN A 365 -19.07 7.43 2.85
C GLN A 365 -19.74 8.08 4.07
N ASP A 366 -19.58 7.55 5.28
CA ASP A 366 -20.14 8.17 6.47
C ASP A 366 -19.14 9.04 7.26
N ASN A 367 -17.97 9.31 6.67
CA ASN A 367 -16.93 10.18 7.22
C ASN A 367 -17.13 11.66 6.92
N HIS A 368 -18.17 12.05 6.19
CA HIS A 368 -18.41 13.45 5.86
C HIS A 368 -19.83 13.92 6.20
N ILE A 369 -19.97 15.22 6.45
CA ILE A 369 -21.26 15.87 6.66
C ILE A 369 -21.22 17.33 6.18
N ARG A 370 -22.27 17.75 5.48
CA ARG A 370 -22.49 19.16 5.14
C ARG A 370 -23.14 19.89 6.33
N PRO A 371 -22.66 21.08 6.72
CA PRO A 371 -23.28 21.83 7.81
C PRO A 371 -24.74 22.22 7.54
N SER A 372 -25.11 22.44 6.28
CA SER A 372 -26.45 22.90 5.86
C SER A 372 -27.06 22.03 4.74
N GLY A 373 -28.34 22.22 4.45
CA GLY A 373 -29.10 21.46 3.45
C GLY A 373 -29.94 20.30 4.00
N LEU A 374 -30.76 19.70 3.13
CA LEU A 374 -31.70 18.61 3.47
C LEU A 374 -31.03 17.22 3.54
N LEU A 375 -30.01 16.98 2.71
CA LEU A 375 -29.29 15.72 2.61
C LEU A 375 -27.85 15.88 3.07
N LYS A 376 -27.69 16.24 4.35
CA LYS A 376 -26.38 16.61 4.94
C LYS A 376 -25.35 15.47 4.90
N LYS A 377 -25.79 14.22 4.93
CA LYS A 377 -24.96 13.01 5.00
C LYS A 377 -25.07 12.12 3.76
N THR A 378 -25.60 12.66 2.67
CA THR A 378 -25.77 11.89 1.46
C THR A 378 -24.92 12.51 0.38
N GLU A 379 -24.11 11.69 -0.25
CA GLU A 379 -23.28 12.09 -1.36
C GLU A 379 -24.16 12.50 -2.54
N PRO A 380 -23.67 13.34 -3.46
CA PRO A 380 -24.36 13.59 -4.71
C PRO A 380 -24.44 12.29 -5.53
N LEU A 381 -25.59 12.06 -6.18
CA LEU A 381 -25.76 10.93 -7.10
C LEU A 381 -24.84 11.09 -8.31
N SER A 382 -24.22 10.00 -8.74
CA SER A 382 -23.40 9.91 -9.95
C SER A 382 -23.92 8.79 -10.85
N LEU A 383 -24.54 9.16 -11.97
CA LEU A 383 -25.01 8.19 -12.96
C LEU A 383 -23.87 7.82 -13.93
N GLN A 384 -23.52 6.54 -14.01
CA GLN A 384 -22.33 6.05 -14.71
C GLN A 384 -22.66 4.90 -15.67
N PHE A 385 -22.12 4.93 -16.90
CA PHE A 385 -22.30 3.84 -17.85
C PHE A 385 -21.39 2.64 -17.54
N GLY A 386 -21.87 1.40 -17.64
CA GLY A 386 -21.06 0.20 -17.43
C GLY A 386 -20.69 0.01 -15.96
N ALA A 387 -19.46 -0.43 -15.66
CA ALA A 387 -19.01 -0.72 -14.30
C ALA A 387 -18.06 0.36 -13.75
N GLY A 388 -17.82 0.34 -12.45
CA GLY A 388 -16.83 1.18 -11.77
C GLY A 388 -16.58 0.72 -10.34
N ILE A 389 -15.58 1.32 -9.71
CA ILE A 389 -15.26 1.09 -8.28
C ILE A 389 -15.99 2.09 -7.39
N GLU A 390 -16.06 1.78 -6.10
CA GLU A 390 -16.73 2.62 -5.12
C GLU A 390 -16.11 4.03 -5.05
N ASN A 391 -16.97 5.02 -4.78
CA ASN A 391 -16.58 6.39 -4.56
C ASN A 391 -17.09 6.85 -3.19
N ASP A 392 -16.23 7.51 -2.42
CA ASP A 392 -16.57 7.95 -1.07
C ASP A 392 -17.32 9.28 -1.05
N ASN A 393 -17.19 10.06 -2.12
CA ASN A 393 -17.75 11.40 -2.25
C ASN A 393 -18.98 11.43 -3.16
N ARG A 394 -19.39 10.29 -3.75
CA ARG A 394 -20.53 10.17 -4.68
C ARG A 394 -21.23 8.83 -4.55
N THR A 395 -22.57 8.86 -4.52
CA THR A 395 -23.37 7.65 -4.65
C THR A 395 -23.43 7.24 -6.12
N ALA A 396 -22.59 6.28 -6.52
CA ALA A 396 -22.56 5.78 -7.89
C ALA A 396 -23.79 4.89 -8.19
N LEU A 397 -24.47 5.21 -9.30
CA LEU A 397 -25.53 4.41 -9.91
C LEU A 397 -25.11 4.07 -11.33
N TYR A 398 -24.99 2.79 -11.62
CA TYR A 398 -24.56 2.30 -12.91
C TYR A 398 -25.72 1.99 -13.84
N TRP A 399 -25.51 2.14 -15.14
CA TRP A 399 -26.49 1.76 -16.15
C TRP A 399 -25.84 1.17 -17.40
N ALA A 400 -26.57 0.26 -18.07
CA ALA A 400 -26.16 -0.30 -19.35
C ALA A 400 -27.39 -0.71 -20.17
N PRO A 401 -27.36 -0.61 -21.51
CA PRO A 401 -28.39 -1.21 -22.34
C PRO A 401 -28.34 -2.74 -22.19
N LEU A 402 -29.50 -3.36 -22.15
CA LEU A 402 -29.64 -4.82 -22.19
C LEU A 402 -30.62 -5.21 -23.29
N PHE A 403 -30.44 -6.42 -23.81
CA PHE A 403 -31.37 -7.03 -24.74
C PHE A 403 -31.72 -8.41 -24.22
N SER A 404 -33.00 -8.74 -24.24
CA SER A 404 -33.49 -10.07 -23.89
C SER A 404 -34.42 -10.57 -24.99
N TRP A 405 -34.71 -11.88 -24.99
CA TRP A 405 -35.62 -12.48 -25.95
C TRP A 405 -36.37 -13.66 -25.35
N ASN A 406 -37.66 -13.76 -25.66
CA ASN A 406 -38.43 -14.99 -25.45
C ASN A 406 -39.49 -15.16 -26.57
N ASN A 407 -40.16 -16.32 -26.62
CA ASN A 407 -41.08 -16.62 -27.72
C ASN A 407 -42.37 -15.76 -27.68
N TYR A 408 -42.80 -15.29 -26.51
CA TYR A 408 -43.99 -14.47 -26.33
C TYR A 408 -43.72 -12.98 -26.63
N ASP A 409 -42.68 -12.42 -26.02
CA ASP A 409 -42.31 -11.00 -26.09
C ASP A 409 -41.37 -10.64 -27.25
N LYS A 410 -40.83 -11.65 -27.96
CA LYS A 410 -39.82 -11.48 -29.02
C LYS A 410 -38.61 -10.71 -28.51
N LEU A 411 -38.03 -9.81 -29.31
CA LEU A 411 -36.91 -8.96 -28.88
C LEU A 411 -37.41 -7.97 -27.81
N MET A 412 -36.65 -7.85 -26.73
CA MET A 412 -36.95 -6.94 -25.63
C MET A 412 -35.74 -6.04 -25.35
N PRO A 413 -35.68 -4.82 -25.91
CA PRO A 413 -34.72 -3.82 -25.44
C PRO A 413 -35.03 -3.41 -24.00
N GLY A 414 -33.98 -3.19 -23.21
CA GLY A 414 -34.10 -2.81 -21.81
C GLY A 414 -32.92 -1.98 -21.33
N LEU A 415 -33.04 -1.55 -20.08
CA LEU A 415 -32.06 -0.74 -19.39
C LEU A 415 -31.72 -1.40 -18.06
N LEU A 416 -30.47 -1.81 -17.86
CA LEU A 416 -29.96 -2.18 -16.55
C LEU A 416 -29.65 -0.91 -15.76
N VAL A 417 -30.10 -0.86 -14.50
CA VAL A 417 -29.75 0.16 -13.52
C VAL A 417 -29.39 -0.54 -12.22
N TYR A 418 -28.24 -0.25 -11.64
CA TYR A 418 -27.68 -1.04 -10.53
C TYR A 418 -26.66 -0.25 -9.70
N ASN A 419 -26.36 -0.70 -8.48
CA ASN A 419 -25.36 -0.06 -7.61
C ASN A 419 -24.18 -0.97 -7.20
N THR A 420 -24.15 -2.22 -7.70
CA THR A 420 -23.06 -3.18 -7.51
C THR A 420 -21.73 -2.59 -7.95
N THR A 421 -20.71 -2.73 -7.10
CA THR A 421 -19.38 -2.15 -7.31
C THR A 421 -18.32 -3.01 -6.63
N ILE A 422 -17.06 -2.63 -6.79
CA ILE A 422 -15.94 -3.23 -6.06
C ILE A 422 -15.31 -2.12 -5.20
N PRO A 423 -15.12 -2.32 -3.89
CA PRO A 423 -15.49 -3.51 -3.11
C PRO A 423 -17.00 -3.57 -2.83
N GLU A 424 -17.51 -4.75 -2.48
CA GLU A 424 -18.96 -4.98 -2.25
C GLU A 424 -19.53 -4.00 -1.21
N LYS A 425 -20.74 -3.50 -1.49
CA LYS A 425 -21.52 -2.70 -0.53
C LYS A 425 -22.35 -3.60 0.36
N ARG A 426 -22.80 -3.04 1.50
CA ARG A 426 -23.76 -3.76 2.37
C ARG A 426 -25.10 -4.01 1.68
N LEU A 427 -25.56 -3.10 0.84
CA LEU A 427 -26.78 -3.28 0.06
C LEU A 427 -26.45 -3.10 -1.41
N GLU A 428 -26.67 -4.15 -2.18
CA GLU A 428 -26.54 -4.13 -3.63
C GLU A 428 -27.85 -4.53 -4.29
N TRP A 429 -28.13 -3.94 -5.44
CA TRP A 429 -29.33 -4.18 -6.20
C TRP A 429 -29.10 -3.91 -7.68
N ALA A 430 -29.89 -4.59 -8.50
CA ALA A 430 -29.94 -4.41 -9.93
C ALA A 430 -31.39 -4.51 -10.41
N LEU A 431 -31.78 -3.62 -11.32
CA LEU A 431 -33.09 -3.57 -11.95
C LEU A 431 -32.91 -3.50 -13.46
N ALA A 432 -33.57 -4.40 -14.18
CA ALA A 432 -33.54 -4.47 -15.63
C ALA A 432 -34.97 -4.52 -16.19
N PRO A 433 -35.65 -3.36 -16.34
CA PRO A 433 -36.87 -3.27 -17.13
C PRO A 433 -36.60 -3.51 -18.63
N PHE A 434 -37.51 -4.23 -19.27
CA PHE A 434 -37.53 -4.52 -20.70
C PHE A 434 -38.90 -4.18 -21.30
N PHE A 435 -38.93 -3.80 -22.58
CA PHE A 435 -40.16 -3.61 -23.35
C PHE A 435 -40.28 -4.68 -24.44
N GLY A 436 -41.30 -5.54 -24.36
CA GLY A 436 -41.49 -6.64 -25.30
C GLY A 436 -42.10 -6.19 -26.63
N LEU A 437 -41.35 -6.29 -27.73
CA LEU A 437 -41.85 -5.90 -29.05
C LEU A 437 -42.95 -6.83 -29.59
N GLY A 438 -43.03 -8.06 -29.09
CA GLY A 438 -44.07 -9.03 -29.45
C GLY A 438 -45.40 -8.81 -28.74
N SER A 439 -45.36 -8.49 -27.44
CA SER A 439 -46.56 -8.35 -26.59
C SER A 439 -47.01 -6.90 -26.40
N GLY A 440 -46.11 -5.93 -26.59
CA GLY A 440 -46.31 -4.52 -26.21
C GLY A 440 -46.29 -4.28 -24.70
N GLY A 441 -45.90 -5.28 -23.91
CA GLY A 441 -45.88 -5.25 -22.45
C GLY A 441 -44.51 -4.93 -21.85
N LEU A 442 -44.51 -4.59 -20.56
CA LEU A 442 -43.31 -4.49 -19.73
C LEU A 442 -42.95 -5.86 -19.15
N ALA A 443 -41.68 -6.23 -19.26
CA ALA A 443 -41.06 -7.35 -18.56
C ALA A 443 -39.88 -6.83 -17.73
N GLY A 444 -39.36 -7.62 -16.80
CA GLY A 444 -38.22 -7.17 -16.00
C GLY A 444 -37.62 -8.23 -15.10
N ILE A 445 -36.39 -7.97 -14.68
CA ILE A 445 -35.70 -8.72 -13.63
C ILE A 445 -35.24 -7.71 -12.58
N GLY A 446 -35.34 -8.08 -11.31
CA GLY A 446 -34.80 -7.32 -10.20
C GLY A 446 -34.11 -8.25 -9.22
N ASP A 447 -32.96 -7.82 -8.71
CA ASP A 447 -32.24 -8.46 -7.63
C ASP A 447 -31.90 -7.42 -6.57
N ALA A 448 -31.94 -7.81 -5.30
CA ALA A 448 -31.45 -7.02 -4.19
C ALA A 448 -30.94 -7.97 -3.10
N HIS A 449 -29.73 -7.74 -2.63
CA HIS A 449 -29.11 -8.53 -1.58
C HIS A 449 -28.36 -7.67 -0.57
N TYR A 450 -28.31 -8.16 0.67
CA TYR A 450 -27.62 -7.49 1.77
C TYR A 450 -26.41 -8.32 2.21
N ASN A 451 -25.21 -7.77 2.04
CA ASN A 451 -23.96 -8.42 2.40
C ASN A 451 -23.66 -8.20 3.89
N PHE A 452 -23.61 -9.29 4.65
CA PHE A 452 -23.29 -9.29 6.08
C PHE A 452 -22.22 -10.33 6.40
N TYR A 453 -21.08 -9.86 6.90
CA TYR A 453 -19.93 -10.68 7.29
C TYR A 453 -19.73 -10.56 8.82
N PRO A 454 -20.21 -11.52 9.63
CA PRO A 454 -20.16 -11.45 11.09
C PRO A 454 -18.74 -11.59 11.65
N LYS A 455 -18.53 -11.05 12.85
CA LYS A 455 -17.30 -11.23 13.64
C LYS A 455 -17.28 -12.64 14.24
N GLY A 456 -16.77 -13.62 13.49
CA GLY A 456 -16.54 -14.99 13.96
C GLY A 456 -16.95 -16.07 12.96
N ASN A 457 -16.38 -17.27 13.12
CA ASN A 457 -16.80 -18.44 12.35
C ASN A 457 -18.19 -18.88 12.84
N PHE A 458 -19.15 -19.01 11.91
CA PHE A 458 -20.25 -19.94 12.11
C PHE A 458 -19.68 -21.34 11.86
N ALA A 459 -19.02 -21.90 12.88
CA ALA A 459 -18.66 -23.31 12.94
C ALA A 459 -19.47 -23.99 14.03
#